data_AF-A0A535P8P0-F1
#
_entry.id   AF-A0A535P8P0-F1
#
_cell.length_a   1.000
_cell.length_b   1.000
_cell.length_c   1.000
_cell.angle_alpha   90.00
_cell.angle_beta   90.00
_cell.angle_gamma   90.00
#
_symmetry.space_group_name_H-M   'P 1'
#
loop_
_entity.id
_entity.type
_entity.pdbx_description
1 polymer ?
#
loop_
_entity_poly.entity_id
_entity_poly.type
_entity_poly.pdbx_seq_one_letter_code
_entity_poly.pdbx_strand_id
1 'polypeptide(L)'
;IAEEVIVGTAIGSAMLGLRPVVEMMTINFSLVAYDQIVNNAAKIRYMFGGEVKVPMVIRMPGGAGHQLSAQHSHSLEVLYGLIPGLLVVAPTTPEDAKGMLKSAIRGDNPVM
;
A
#
# COMPACT_ATOMS: atom_id res chain seq x y z
N ILE A 1 11.29 13.16 1.59
CA ILE A 1 10.19 13.12 2.58
C ILE A 1 8.99 13.71 1.89
N ALA A 2 8.19 12.86 1.23
CA ALA A 2 7.05 13.23 0.42
C ALA A 2 6.28 11.94 0.05
N GLU A 3 5.60 11.35 1.02
CA GLU A 3 4.90 10.08 0.88
C GLU A 3 3.83 10.15 -0.21
N GLU A 4 3.14 11.29 -0.31
CA GLU A 4 2.15 11.54 -1.35
C GLU A 4 2.76 11.47 -2.76
N VAL A 5 3.97 12.02 -2.96
CA VAL A 5 4.67 11.95 -4.24
C VAL A 5 5.10 10.52 -4.55
N ILE A 6 5.55 9.76 -3.55
CA ILE A 6 5.97 8.36 -3.73
C ILE A 6 4.77 7.53 -4.19
N VAL A 7 3.63 7.63 -3.50
CA VAL A 7 2.42 6.86 -3.83
C VAL A 7 1.82 7.35 -5.16
N GLY A 8 1.68 8.66 -5.36
CA GLY A 8 1.13 9.24 -6.58
C GLY A 8 1.95 8.88 -7.83
N THR A 9 3.27 8.93 -7.73
CA THR A 9 4.17 8.51 -8.83
C THR A 9 4.04 7.01 -9.10
N ALA A 10 3.91 6.20 -8.06
CA ALA A 10 3.70 4.76 -8.20
C ALA A 10 2.38 4.46 -8.90
N ILE A 11 1.28 5.12 -8.53
CA ILE A 11 -0.02 4.98 -9.19
C ILE A 11 0.12 5.30 -10.69
N GLY A 12 0.69 6.46 -11.03
CA GLY A 12 0.90 6.84 -12.43
C GLY A 12 1.76 5.82 -13.19
N SER A 13 2.85 5.34 -12.58
CA SER A 13 3.71 4.33 -13.20
C SER A 13 3.00 2.98 -13.40
N ALA A 14 2.12 2.60 -12.47
CA ALA A 14 1.33 1.37 -12.53
C ALA A 14 0.30 1.43 -13.66
N MET A 15 -0.36 2.59 -13.83
CA MET A 15 -1.27 2.85 -14.95
C MET A 15 -0.57 2.81 -16.31
N LEU A 16 0.72 3.16 -16.35
CA LEU A 16 1.56 3.11 -17.56
C LEU A 16 2.21 1.74 -17.80
N GLY A 17 1.85 0.72 -17.01
CA GLY A 17 2.25 -0.67 -17.25
C GLY A 17 3.43 -1.17 -16.42
N LEU A 18 3.99 -0.36 -15.51
CA LEU A 18 4.94 -0.85 -14.51
C LEU A 18 4.23 -1.56 -13.36
N ARG A 19 4.99 -2.23 -12.50
CA ARG A 19 4.48 -2.93 -11.30
C ARG A 19 5.27 -2.50 -10.06
N PRO A 20 5.09 -1.25 -9.60
CA PRO A 20 5.93 -0.67 -8.56
C PRO A 20 5.70 -1.34 -7.20
N VAL A 21 6.81 -1.51 -6.48
CA VAL A 21 6.82 -1.88 -5.06
C VAL A 21 7.43 -0.71 -4.32
N VAL A 22 6.58 0.14 -3.75
CA VAL A 22 7.01 1.32 -3.00
C VAL A 22 7.08 1.02 -1.52
N GLU A 23 8.04 1.64 -0.86
CA GLU A 23 8.27 1.49 0.57
C GLU A 23 7.93 2.79 1.29
N MET A 24 7.12 2.69 2.34
CA MET A 24 6.97 3.75 3.34
C MET A 24 7.82 3.38 4.57
N MET A 25 8.50 4.37 5.16
CA MET A 25 9.38 4.14 6.32
C MET A 25 8.63 3.56 7.52
N THR A 26 7.36 3.93 7.70
CA THR A 26 6.46 3.37 8.72
C THR A 26 5.01 3.61 8.31
N ILE A 27 4.10 2.76 8.78
CA ILE A 27 2.65 2.92 8.57
C ILE A 27 2.11 4.26 9.06
N ASN A 28 2.76 4.91 10.01
CA ASN A 28 2.35 6.23 10.50
C ASN A 28 2.41 7.29 9.39
N PHE A 29 3.43 7.22 8.54
CA PHE A 29 3.63 8.20 7.47
C PHE A 29 2.76 7.91 6.24
N SER A 30 2.14 6.73 6.16
CA SER A 30 1.11 6.47 5.14
C SER A 30 -0.06 7.45 5.22
N LEU A 31 -0.33 8.04 6.40
CA LEU A 31 -1.33 9.07 6.59
C LEU A 31 -1.06 10.35 5.78
N VAL A 32 0.21 10.65 5.46
CA VAL A 32 0.58 11.77 4.58
C VAL A 32 0.17 11.50 3.13
N ALA A 33 0.13 10.23 2.72
CA ALA A 33 -0.29 9.81 1.39
C ALA A 33 -1.76 9.29 1.35
N TYR A 34 -2.54 9.55 2.39
CA TYR A 34 -3.84 8.88 2.57
C TYR A 34 -4.80 9.12 1.39
N ASP A 35 -4.83 10.33 0.83
CA ASP A 35 -5.65 10.63 -0.35
C ASP A 35 -5.23 9.81 -1.58
N GLN A 36 -3.93 9.72 -1.85
CA GLN A 36 -3.40 8.92 -2.95
C GLN A 36 -3.74 7.43 -2.78
N ILE A 37 -3.71 6.92 -1.55
CA ILE A 37 -4.05 5.52 -1.27
C ILE A 37 -5.57 5.29 -1.43
N VAL A 38 -6.38 6.09 -0.74
CA VAL A 38 -7.82 5.82 -0.55
C VAL A 38 -8.66 6.28 -1.72
N ASN A 39 -8.40 7.48 -2.24
CA ASN A 39 -9.23 8.09 -3.28
C ASN A 39 -8.69 7.82 -4.69
N ASN A 40 -7.40 7.49 -4.82
CA ASN A 40 -6.80 7.19 -6.12
C ASN A 40 -6.53 5.70 -6.29
N ALA A 41 -5.47 5.14 -5.67
CA ALA A 41 -5.04 3.76 -5.90
C ALA A 41 -6.20 2.76 -5.78
N ALA A 42 -6.99 2.85 -4.69
CA ALA A 42 -8.11 1.95 -4.43
C ALA A 42 -9.30 2.13 -5.39
N LYS A 43 -9.45 3.28 -6.05
CA LYS A 43 -10.67 3.63 -6.82
C LYS A 43 -10.49 3.64 -8.32
N ILE A 44 -9.29 3.92 -8.83
CA ILE A 44 -9.02 4.05 -10.27
C ILE A 44 -9.58 2.87 -11.05
N ARG A 45 -9.34 1.63 -10.62
CA ARG A 45 -9.85 0.45 -11.35
C ARG A 45 -11.37 0.48 -11.51
N TYR A 46 -12.10 0.87 -10.47
CA TYR A 46 -13.56 1.00 -10.51
C TYR A 46 -14.01 2.20 -11.33
N MET A 47 -13.37 3.37 -11.15
CA MET A 47 -13.72 4.61 -11.84
C MET A 47 -13.54 4.53 -13.37
N PHE A 48 -12.58 3.72 -13.83
CA PHE A 48 -12.35 3.46 -15.25
C PHE A 48 -13.08 2.21 -15.76
N GLY A 49 -14.08 1.70 -15.04
CA GLY A 49 -14.90 0.56 -15.48
C GLY A 49 -14.11 -0.76 -15.65
N GLY A 50 -12.94 -0.87 -15.02
CA GLY A 50 -12.04 -2.02 -15.14
C GLY A 50 -11.02 -1.96 -16.28
N GLU A 51 -11.09 -0.94 -17.16
CA GLU A 51 -10.16 -0.76 -18.29
C GLU A 51 -8.75 -0.41 -17.83
N VAL A 52 -8.63 0.33 -16.72
CA VAL A 52 -7.34 0.68 -16.10
C VAL A 52 -7.13 -0.18 -14.86
N LYS A 53 -5.92 -0.72 -14.72
CA LYS A 53 -5.47 -1.45 -13.54
C LYS A 53 -4.44 -0.62 -12.77
N VAL A 54 -4.30 -0.90 -11.47
CA VAL A 54 -3.26 -0.28 -10.61
C VAL A 54 -2.46 -1.38 -9.91
N PRO A 55 -1.63 -2.14 -10.64
CA PRO A 55 -0.84 -3.25 -10.09
C PRO A 55 0.36 -2.72 -9.27
N MET A 56 0.15 -2.41 -8.00
CA MET A 56 1.20 -1.87 -7.14
C MET A 56 1.18 -2.46 -5.72
N VAL A 57 2.34 -2.41 -5.05
CA VAL A 57 2.49 -2.80 -3.64
C VAL A 57 3.04 -1.62 -2.85
N ILE A 58 2.42 -1.30 -1.72
CA ILE A 58 2.89 -0.32 -0.75
C ILE A 58 3.31 -1.06 0.52
N ARG A 59 4.60 -1.38 0.65
CA ARG A 59 5.12 -2.08 1.83
C ARG A 59 5.55 -1.10 2.90
N MET A 60 5.32 -1.44 4.16
CA MET A 60 5.77 -0.64 5.30
C MET A 60 5.82 -1.47 6.58
N PRO A 61 6.71 -1.14 7.53
CA PRO A 61 6.61 -1.68 8.87
C PRO A 61 5.43 -1.02 9.62
N GLY A 62 4.70 -1.83 10.38
CA GLY A 62 3.58 -1.41 11.22
C GLY A 62 3.58 -2.12 12.57
N GLY A 63 2.74 -1.63 13.48
CA GLY A 63 2.67 -2.14 14.86
C GLY A 63 3.80 -1.64 15.76
N ALA A 64 3.74 -2.04 17.03
CA ALA A 64 4.74 -1.66 18.03
C ALA A 64 6.02 -2.48 17.91
N GLY A 65 7.17 -1.83 18.08
CA GLY A 65 8.49 -2.45 18.19
C GLY A 65 9.27 -1.94 19.40
N HIS A 66 10.49 -2.44 19.61
CA HIS A 66 11.33 -1.99 20.72
C HIS A 66 11.94 -0.60 20.43
N GLN A 67 11.79 0.33 21.37
CA GLN A 67 12.42 1.67 21.33
C GLN A 67 11.96 2.60 20.19
N LEU A 68 10.70 2.47 19.77
CA LEU A 68 10.09 3.35 18.77
C LEU A 68 9.44 4.57 19.45
N SER A 69 9.63 5.75 18.86
CA SER A 69 9.03 7.01 19.34
C SER A 69 7.51 7.05 19.06
N ALA A 70 6.83 8.10 19.51
CA ALA A 70 5.37 8.25 19.45
C ALA A 70 4.77 8.04 18.04
N GLN A 71 5.51 8.36 16.98
CA GLN A 71 5.05 8.28 15.58
C GLN A 71 5.51 7.01 14.84
N HIS A 72 5.91 5.94 15.52
CA HIS A 72 6.48 4.74 14.88
C HIS A 72 5.81 3.43 15.30
N SER A 73 4.67 3.48 15.99
CA SER A 73 4.08 2.29 16.64
C SER A 73 2.59 2.08 16.38
N HIS A 74 1.95 2.88 15.51
CA HIS A 74 0.55 2.65 15.16
C HIS A 74 0.34 1.34 14.39
N SER A 75 -0.84 0.76 14.61
CA SER A 75 -1.43 -0.31 13.80
C SER A 75 -2.65 0.28 13.08
N LEU A 76 -2.51 0.50 11.77
CA LEU A 76 -3.55 1.13 10.93
C LEU A 76 -4.09 0.18 9.86
N GLU A 77 -3.74 -1.10 9.91
CA GLU A 77 -4.20 -2.13 8.97
C GLU A 77 -5.72 -2.22 8.93
N VAL A 78 -6.42 -2.03 10.06
CA VAL A 78 -7.89 -2.01 10.11
C VAL A 78 -8.45 -0.77 9.41
N LEU A 79 -7.83 0.40 9.56
CA LEU A 79 -8.24 1.63 8.88
C LEU A 79 -8.22 1.42 7.35
N TYR A 80 -7.13 0.84 6.84
CA TYR A 80 -6.99 0.55 5.41
C TYR A 80 -7.85 -0.63 4.95
N GLY A 81 -8.03 -1.66 5.79
CA GLY A 81 -8.82 -2.85 5.49
C GLY A 81 -10.31 -2.54 5.28
N LEU A 82 -10.78 -1.39 5.75
CA LEU A 82 -12.15 -0.89 5.53
C LEU A 82 -12.32 -0.16 4.18
N ILE A 83 -11.27 0.01 3.38
CA ILE A 83 -11.33 0.75 2.12
C ILE A 83 -11.57 -0.20 0.94
N PRO A 84 -12.74 -0.12 0.26
CA PRO A 84 -13.01 -0.99 -0.89
C PRO A 84 -12.05 -0.73 -2.05
N GLY A 85 -11.58 -1.79 -2.68
CA GLY A 85 -10.63 -1.73 -3.80
C GLY A 85 -9.15 -1.77 -3.38
N LEU A 86 -8.88 -1.79 -2.08
CA LEU A 86 -7.55 -1.97 -1.51
C LEU A 86 -7.45 -3.35 -0.87
N LEU A 87 -6.38 -4.10 -1.17
CA LEU A 87 -6.07 -5.33 -0.45
C LEU A 87 -5.05 -5.01 0.65
N VAL A 88 -5.29 -5.50 1.86
CA VAL A 88 -4.42 -5.26 3.02
C VAL A 88 -3.98 -6.59 3.59
N VAL A 89 -2.68 -6.78 3.75
CA VAL A 89 -2.08 -8.00 4.29
C VAL A 89 -1.06 -7.66 5.38
N ALA A 90 -1.07 -8.46 6.45
CA ALA A 90 -0.14 -8.31 7.57
C ALA A 90 0.50 -9.69 7.87
N PRO A 91 1.64 -10.03 7.24
CA PRO A 91 2.28 -11.32 7.46
C PRO A 91 2.89 -11.42 8.86
N THR A 92 2.82 -12.60 9.48
CA THR A 92 3.34 -12.84 10.84
C THR A 92 4.51 -13.83 10.87
N THR A 93 4.77 -14.54 9.78
CA THR A 93 5.88 -15.48 9.65
C THR A 93 6.77 -15.14 8.44
N PRO A 94 8.05 -15.58 8.43
CA PRO A 94 8.92 -15.41 7.26
C PRO A 94 8.38 -16.08 5.99
N GLU A 95 7.69 -17.21 6.14
CA GLU A 95 7.06 -17.93 5.03
C GLU A 95 5.91 -17.10 4.44
N ASP A 96 5.02 -16.58 5.29
CA ASP A 96 3.93 -15.70 4.89
C ASP A 96 4.46 -14.44 4.22
N ALA A 97 5.47 -13.78 4.81
CA ALA A 97 6.04 -12.57 4.25
C ALA A 97 6.56 -12.78 2.82
N LYS A 98 7.29 -13.89 2.59
CA LYS A 98 7.78 -14.27 1.26
C LYS A 98 6.64 -14.60 0.30
N GLY A 99 5.68 -15.41 0.74
CA GLY A 99 4.57 -15.87 -0.08
C GLY A 99 3.64 -14.73 -0.48
N MET A 100 3.17 -13.97 0.51
CA MET A 100 2.26 -12.86 0.35
C MET A 100 2.88 -11.74 -0.49
N LEU A 101 4.14 -11.36 -0.26
CA LEU A 101 4.79 -10.33 -1.08
C LEU A 101 4.88 -10.75 -2.55
N LYS A 102 5.24 -12.01 -2.83
CA LYS A 102 5.28 -12.53 -4.21
C LYS A 102 3.89 -12.54 -4.85
N SER A 103 2.85 -12.90 -4.10
CA SER A 103 1.47 -12.88 -4.57
C SER A 103 0.98 -11.46 -4.83
N ALA A 104 1.27 -10.52 -3.93
CA ALA A 104 0.92 -9.10 -4.05
C ALA A 104 1.54 -8.48 -5.31
N ILE A 105 2.85 -8.68 -5.54
CA ILE A 105 3.56 -8.18 -6.72
C ILE A 105 2.96 -8.70 -8.04
N ARG A 106 2.36 -9.90 -8.03
CA ARG A 106 1.74 -10.54 -9.21
C ARG A 106 0.26 -10.23 -9.36
N GLY A 107 -0.38 -9.63 -8.35
CA GLY A 107 -1.78 -9.23 -8.37
C GLY A 107 -2.01 -7.94 -9.15
N ASP A 108 -3.18 -7.79 -9.75
CA ASP A 108 -3.52 -6.60 -10.56
C ASP A 108 -4.22 -5.49 -9.76
N ASN A 109 -4.33 -5.66 -8.45
CA ASN A 109 -4.93 -4.71 -7.52
C ASN A 109 -3.84 -4.05 -6.67
N PRO A 110 -4.08 -2.84 -6.15
CA PRO A 110 -3.20 -2.25 -5.15
C PRO A 110 -3.23 -3.09 -3.86
N VAL A 111 -2.05 -3.37 -3.32
CA VAL A 111 -1.87 -4.14 -2.08
C VAL A 111 -1.02 -3.34 -1.08
N MET A 112 -1.41 -3.35 0.19
CA MET A 112 -0.65 -2.86 1.34
C MET A 112 -0.21 -4.02 2.23
#